data_AF-A0A5Q4FV93-F1
#
_entry.id   AF-A0A5Q4FV93-F1
#
_cell.length_a   1.000
_cell.length_b   1.000
_cell.length_c   1.000
_cell.angle_alpha   90.00
_cell.angle_beta   90.00
_cell.angle_gamma   90.00
#
_symmetry.space_group_name_H-M   'P 1'
#
loop_
_entity.id
_entity.type
_entity.pdbx_description
1 polymer ?
#
loop_
_entity_poly.entity_id
_entity_poly.type
_entity_poly.pdbx_seq_one_letter_code
_entity_poly.pdbx_strand_id
1 'polypeptide(L)'
;MGQPSIATMHLRRAALRAMFTSLRALLIRTDDPMLDLCLHPRVEDGTRPVTSDECDLLRLTSVARSWATSLKPTAVALTEGGAWPGENAAVRIVDLLTRTSDDLLQVRIAGCGRRRDRRLTLTEWGSSVVRTRSRARRVVSRHGAARRLHAGRAR
;
A
#
# COMPACT_ATOMS: atom_id res chain seq x y z
N MET A 1 36.28 10.62 1.78
CA MET A 1 34.86 10.29 1.54
C MET A 1 34.66 8.81 1.83
N GLY A 2 33.72 8.44 2.70
CA GLY A 2 33.47 7.04 3.08
C GLY A 2 32.74 6.22 2.00
N GLN A 3 32.88 4.90 2.04
CA GLN A 3 32.16 4.01 1.13
C GLN A 3 30.63 4.12 1.36
N PRO A 4 29.82 4.16 0.28
CA PRO A 4 28.38 4.18 0.41
C PRO A 4 27.85 2.86 1.01
N SER A 5 26.75 2.94 1.76
CA SER A 5 26.09 1.73 2.27
C SER A 5 25.58 0.85 1.12
N ILE A 6 25.45 -0.45 1.39
CA ILE A 6 24.91 -1.44 0.44
C ILE A 6 23.53 -1.00 -0.10
N ALA A 7 22.65 -0.50 0.78
CA ALA A 7 21.35 0.05 0.39
C ALA A 7 21.48 1.22 -0.61
N THR A 8 22.43 2.13 -0.37
CA THR A 8 22.71 3.27 -1.26
C THR A 8 23.23 2.79 -2.62
N MET A 9 24.12 1.79 -2.65
CA MET A 9 24.62 1.20 -3.88
C MET A 9 23.48 0.54 -4.70
N HIS A 10 22.59 -0.20 -4.03
CA HIS A 10 21.42 -0.80 -4.68
C HIS A 10 20.46 0.23 -5.26
N LEU A 11 20.19 1.30 -4.53
CA LEU A 11 19.34 2.40 -4.99
C LEU A 11 19.93 3.08 -6.23
N ARG A 12 21.24 3.38 -6.22
CA ARG A 12 21.94 3.95 -7.38
C ARG A 12 21.85 3.04 -8.61
N ARG A 13 22.09 1.74 -8.42
CA ARG A 13 21.99 0.75 -9.50
C ARG A 13 20.57 0.66 -10.07
N ALA A 14 19.55 0.68 -9.21
CA ALA A 14 18.16 0.65 -9.63
C ALA A 14 17.76 1.92 -10.40
N ALA A 15 18.21 3.09 -9.94
CA ALA A 15 17.94 4.36 -10.59
C ALA A 15 18.55 4.43 -12.00
N LEU A 16 19.82 4.05 -12.15
CA LEU A 16 20.48 4.01 -13.46
C LEU A 16 19.77 3.05 -14.42
N ARG A 17 19.41 1.84 -13.96
CA ARG A 17 18.64 0.89 -14.78
C ARG A 17 17.30 1.45 -15.21
N ALA A 18 16.56 2.09 -14.31
CA ALA A 18 15.28 2.69 -14.65
C ALA A 18 15.45 3.81 -15.70
N MET A 19 16.48 4.66 -15.54
CA MET A 19 16.82 5.71 -16.50
C MET A 19 17.12 5.15 -17.89
N PHE A 20 18.07 4.23 -18.03
CA PHE A 20 18.42 3.64 -19.32
C PHE A 20 17.28 2.82 -19.93
N THR A 21 16.47 2.13 -19.12
CA THR A 21 15.25 1.45 -19.60
C THR A 21 14.25 2.47 -20.16
N SER A 22 14.08 3.62 -19.51
CA SER A 22 13.17 4.67 -19.96
C SER A 22 13.67 5.35 -21.23
N LEU A 23 14.97 5.63 -21.33
CA LEU A 23 15.60 6.20 -22.54
C LEU A 23 15.45 5.25 -23.74
N ARG A 24 15.60 3.94 -23.52
CA ARG A 24 15.35 2.93 -24.57
C ARG A 24 13.89 2.85 -24.99
N ALA A 25 12.95 2.92 -24.05
CA ALA A 25 11.52 2.98 -24.38
C ALA A 25 11.16 4.23 -25.20
N LEU A 26 11.94 5.30 -25.08
CA LEU A 26 11.83 6.53 -25.87
C LEU A 26 12.69 6.52 -27.15
N LEU A 27 13.29 5.38 -27.53
CA LEU A 27 14.15 5.22 -28.70
C LEU A 27 15.39 6.13 -28.72
N ILE A 28 15.83 6.62 -27.55
CA ILE A 28 17.06 7.41 -27.42
C ILE A 28 18.23 6.44 -27.36
N ARG A 29 19.11 6.48 -28.37
CA ARG A 29 20.32 5.66 -28.41
C ARG A 29 21.20 5.99 -27.20
N THR A 30 21.34 5.02 -26.32
CA THR A 30 22.25 5.08 -25.18
C THR A 30 22.97 3.74 -25.10
N ASP A 31 24.30 3.78 -25.02
CA ASP A 31 25.11 2.60 -24.73
C ASP A 31 24.92 2.32 -23.24
N ASP A 32 23.95 1.47 -22.89
CA ASP A 32 23.63 1.14 -21.49
C ASP A 32 24.74 0.25 -20.90
N PRO A 33 25.60 0.77 -20.00
CA PRO A 33 26.72 0.01 -19.44
C PRO A 33 26.25 -1.15 -18.53
N MET A 34 24.94 -1.26 -18.28
CA MET A 34 24.33 -2.28 -17.43
C MET A 34 23.78 -3.47 -18.22
N LEU A 35 23.78 -3.44 -19.56
CA LEU A 35 23.25 -4.52 -20.42
C LEU A 35 24.05 -5.81 -20.27
N ASP A 36 25.37 -5.70 -20.10
CA ASP A 36 26.28 -6.86 -20.03
C ASP A 36 26.49 -7.39 -18.60
N LEU A 37 25.82 -6.79 -17.61
CA LEU A 37 25.91 -7.25 -16.23
C LEU A 37 25.03 -8.49 -16.03
N CYS A 38 25.62 -9.66 -16.24
CA CYS A 38 25.08 -10.94 -15.79
C CYS A 38 25.00 -10.93 -14.26
N LEU A 39 23.83 -10.60 -13.72
CA LEU A 39 23.57 -10.77 -12.30
C LEU A 39 23.11 -12.19 -12.04
N HIS A 40 23.67 -12.80 -11.00
CA HIS A 40 23.14 -14.03 -10.46
C HIS A 40 21.64 -13.85 -10.15
N PRO A 41 20.79 -14.86 -10.44
CA PRO A 41 19.40 -14.84 -10.02
C PRO A 41 19.32 -14.51 -8.54
N ARG A 42 18.35 -13.67 -8.14
CA ARG A 42 18.09 -13.51 -6.71
C ARG A 42 17.66 -14.87 -6.18
N VAL A 43 18.46 -15.40 -5.25
CA VAL A 43 18.02 -16.53 -4.43
C VAL A 43 16.93 -15.96 -3.53
N GLU A 44 15.69 -16.39 -3.76
CA GLU A 44 14.61 -16.06 -2.84
C GLU A 44 14.85 -16.85 -1.57
N ASP A 45 15.48 -16.21 -0.59
CA ASP A 45 15.60 -16.76 0.75
C ASP A 45 14.17 -16.84 1.31
N GLY A 46 13.71 -18.07 1.54
CA GLY A 46 12.32 -18.37 1.83
C GLY A 46 11.85 -17.56 3.03
N THR A 47 10.97 -16.57 2.80
CA THR A 47 10.43 -15.79 3.91
C THR A 47 9.38 -16.64 4.61
N ARG A 48 9.57 -16.92 5.91
CA ARG A 48 8.58 -17.68 6.68
C ARG A 48 7.27 -16.89 6.78
N PRO A 49 6.10 -17.54 6.75
CA PRO A 49 4.82 -16.89 7.05
C PRO A 49 4.78 -16.30 8.47
N VAL A 50 4.05 -15.20 8.62
CA VAL A 50 3.75 -14.57 9.92
C VAL A 50 2.80 -15.48 10.70
N THR A 51 3.05 -15.68 12.00
CA THR A 51 2.20 -16.48 12.90
C THR A 51 0.93 -15.73 13.33
N SER A 52 -0.02 -16.43 13.94
CA SER A 52 -1.20 -15.80 14.58
C SER A 52 -0.80 -14.76 15.61
N ASP A 53 0.16 -15.10 16.47
CA ASP A 53 0.56 -14.27 17.61
C ASP A 53 1.26 -13.00 17.12
N GLU A 54 2.08 -13.12 16.07
CA GLU A 54 2.68 -11.98 15.40
C GLU A 54 1.63 -11.12 14.69
N CYS A 55 0.58 -11.71 14.10
CA CYS A 55 -0.54 -10.94 13.56
C CYS A 55 -1.24 -10.12 14.66
N ASP A 56 -1.45 -10.68 15.84
CA ASP A 56 -2.07 -9.96 16.96
C ASP A 56 -1.18 -8.83 17.48
N LEU A 57 0.14 -9.04 17.55
CA LEU A 57 1.08 -7.96 17.85
C LEU A 57 1.06 -6.85 16.79
N LEU A 58 0.96 -7.19 15.50
CA LEU A 58 0.84 -6.22 14.41
C LEU A 58 -0.46 -5.43 14.53
N ARG A 59 -1.59 -6.09 14.83
CA ARG A 59 -2.88 -5.42 15.09
C ARG A 59 -2.75 -4.43 16.23
N LEU A 60 -2.26 -4.87 17.38
CA LEU A 60 -2.09 -4.04 18.58
C LEU A 60 -1.18 -2.83 18.34
N THR A 61 -0.01 -3.06 17.75
CA THR A 61 0.97 -1.99 17.49
C THR A 61 0.51 -1.00 16.43
N SER A 62 -0.30 -1.45 15.46
CA SER A 62 -0.83 -0.58 14.40
C SER A 62 -1.80 0.48 14.92
N VAL A 63 -2.53 0.17 16.01
CA VAL A 63 -3.59 1.02 16.58
C VAL A 63 -3.09 1.94 17.69
N ALA A 64 -1.94 1.61 18.32
CA ALA A 64 -1.41 2.23 19.53
C ALA A 64 -1.25 3.76 19.50
N ARG A 65 -1.15 4.40 18.32
CA ARG A 65 -0.97 5.86 18.21
C ARG A 65 -2.22 6.66 17.81
N SER A 66 -3.22 6.04 17.18
CA SER A 66 -4.57 6.60 16.91
C SER A 66 -5.28 5.74 15.87
N TRP A 67 -6.46 5.23 16.21
CA TRP A 67 -7.25 4.38 15.33
C TRP A 67 -7.86 5.12 14.13
N ALA A 68 -8.22 6.39 14.31
CA ALA A 68 -9.02 7.15 13.35
C ALA A 68 -8.19 7.90 12.30
N THR A 69 -6.98 8.34 12.65
CA THR A 69 -6.14 9.16 11.76
C THR A 69 -5.02 8.34 11.09
N SER A 70 -4.48 7.32 11.76
CA SER A 70 -3.41 6.48 11.24
C SER A 70 -3.86 5.61 10.05
N LEU A 71 -3.02 5.52 9.02
CA LEU A 71 -3.18 4.58 7.91
C LEU A 71 -2.69 3.16 8.26
N LYS A 72 -1.92 3.01 9.36
CA LYS A 72 -1.30 1.74 9.73
C LYS A 72 -2.29 0.60 9.97
N PRO A 73 -3.39 0.80 10.73
CA PRO A 73 -4.37 -0.27 10.94
C PRO A 73 -4.99 -0.74 9.63
N THR A 74 -5.28 0.18 8.71
CA THR A 74 -5.81 -0.15 7.38
C THR A 74 -4.80 -0.93 6.54
N ALA A 75 -3.52 -0.56 6.59
CA ALA A 75 -2.46 -1.29 5.88
C ALA A 75 -2.31 -2.73 6.42
N VAL A 76 -2.35 -2.92 7.75
CA VAL A 76 -2.34 -4.27 8.37
C VAL A 76 -3.56 -5.07 7.94
N ALA A 77 -4.77 -4.49 8.04
CA ALA A 77 -6.02 -5.13 7.64
C ALA A 77 -6.01 -5.62 6.19
N LEU A 78 -5.53 -4.78 5.26
CA LEU A 78 -5.42 -5.14 3.85
C LEU A 78 -4.38 -6.25 3.63
N THR A 79 -3.25 -6.18 4.33
CA THR A 79 -2.17 -7.16 4.20
C THR A 79 -2.58 -8.54 4.76
N GLU A 80 -3.28 -8.57 5.89
CA GLU A 80 -3.91 -9.80 6.42
C GLU A 80 -4.89 -10.42 5.43
N GLY A 81 -5.63 -9.59 4.69
CA GLY A 81 -6.51 -10.04 3.60
C GLY A 81 -5.76 -10.50 2.34
N GLY A 82 -4.43 -10.43 2.29
CA GLY A 82 -3.61 -10.85 1.15
C GLY A 82 -3.24 -9.73 0.16
N ALA A 83 -3.41 -8.46 0.54
CA ALA A 83 -2.94 -7.35 -0.26
C ALA A 83 -1.43 -7.21 -0.15
N TRP A 84 -0.78 -6.85 -1.25
CA TRP A 84 0.63 -6.50 -1.26
C TRP A 84 0.83 -5.08 -0.72
N PRO A 85 1.94 -4.77 -0.01
CA PRO A 85 2.18 -3.42 0.49
C PRO A 85 2.10 -2.31 -0.58
N GLY A 86 2.55 -2.62 -1.80
CA GLY A 86 2.46 -1.70 -2.95
C GLY A 86 1.05 -1.51 -3.51
N GLU A 87 0.10 -2.40 -3.19
CA GLU A 87 -1.31 -2.29 -3.59
C GLU A 87 -2.11 -1.43 -2.59
N ASN A 88 -1.71 -1.40 -1.32
CA ASN A 88 -2.46 -0.76 -0.23
C ASN A 88 -2.75 0.73 -0.48
N ALA A 89 -1.80 1.47 -1.06
CA ALA A 89 -1.95 2.90 -1.32
C ALA A 89 -2.97 3.21 -2.43
N ALA A 90 -3.24 2.26 -3.32
CA ALA A 90 -4.17 2.43 -4.43
C ALA A 90 -5.63 2.16 -4.03
N VAL A 91 -5.88 1.50 -2.89
CA VAL A 91 -7.22 1.15 -2.42
C VAL A 91 -8.02 2.38 -2.02
N ARG A 92 -9.20 2.56 -2.63
CA ARG A 92 -10.11 3.68 -2.35
C ARG A 92 -11.37 3.20 -1.63
N ILE A 93 -12.14 4.15 -1.09
CA ILE A 93 -13.43 3.86 -0.45
C ILE A 93 -14.40 3.21 -1.45
N VAL A 94 -14.32 3.58 -2.73
CA VAL A 94 -15.16 3.01 -3.80
C VAL A 94 -14.81 1.56 -4.14
N ASP A 95 -13.63 1.09 -3.74
CA ASP A 95 -13.21 -0.30 -3.94
C ASP A 95 -13.69 -1.22 -2.81
N LEU A 96 -14.34 -0.66 -1.77
CA LEU A 96 -14.98 -1.42 -0.71
C LEU A 96 -16.32 -1.96 -1.23
N LEU A 97 -16.42 -3.28 -1.31
CA LEU A 97 -17.61 -3.98 -1.80
C LEU A 97 -18.44 -4.47 -0.61
N THR A 98 -19.76 -4.23 -0.68
CA THR A 98 -20.66 -4.62 0.40
C THR A 98 -20.94 -6.12 0.37
N ARG A 99 -20.53 -6.76 1.48
CA ARG A 99 -21.10 -7.92 2.17
C ARG A 99 -21.10 -9.26 1.42
N THR A 100 -20.21 -10.15 1.88
CA THR A 100 -20.37 -11.61 1.74
C THR A 100 -21.42 -12.11 2.74
N SER A 101 -21.90 -13.35 2.60
CA SER A 101 -22.87 -13.99 3.52
C SER A 101 -22.49 -13.88 5.00
N ASP A 102 -21.20 -13.82 5.31
CA ASP A 102 -20.65 -13.84 6.68
C ASP A 102 -20.39 -12.43 7.27
N ASP A 103 -20.98 -11.38 6.72
CA ASP A 103 -20.76 -9.97 7.07
C ASP A 103 -19.31 -9.47 6.96
N LEU A 104 -18.39 -10.24 6.38
CA LEU A 104 -17.03 -9.79 6.09
C LEU A 104 -17.01 -8.78 4.93
N LEU A 105 -16.12 -7.80 5.03
CA LEU A 105 -15.94 -6.79 3.99
C LEU A 105 -15.07 -7.34 2.87
N GLN A 106 -15.54 -7.19 1.62
CA GLN A 106 -14.70 -7.45 0.45
C GLN A 106 -14.10 -6.16 -0.07
N VAL A 107 -12.88 -6.26 -0.57
CA VAL A 107 -12.15 -5.14 -1.18
C VAL A 107 -11.66 -5.57 -2.56
N ARG A 108 -11.94 -4.76 -3.57
CA ARG A 108 -11.31 -4.93 -4.88
C ARG A 108 -9.91 -4.34 -4.85
N ILE A 109 -8.93 -5.13 -5.27
CA ILE A 109 -7.55 -4.71 -5.42
C ILE A 109 -7.24 -4.69 -6.91
N ALA A 110 -7.06 -3.50 -7.48
CA ALA A 110 -6.78 -3.32 -8.90
C ALA A 110 -5.52 -4.04 -9.41
N GLY A 111 -4.64 -4.48 -8.50
CA GLY A 111 -3.38 -5.12 -8.83
C GLY A 111 -2.25 -4.12 -9.09
N CYS A 112 -1.11 -4.62 -9.52
CA CYS A 112 0.05 -3.85 -9.96
C CYS A 112 0.82 -4.63 -11.04
N GLY A 113 1.93 -4.11 -11.57
CA GLY A 113 2.69 -4.78 -12.63
C GLY A 113 3.14 -6.23 -12.33
N ARG A 114 3.03 -6.70 -11.08
CA ARG A 114 3.33 -8.08 -10.65
C ARG A 114 2.11 -8.87 -10.17
N ARG A 115 0.93 -8.26 -10.05
CA ARG A 115 -0.25 -8.87 -9.43
C ARG A 115 -1.52 -8.44 -10.16
N ARG A 116 -2.42 -9.39 -10.43
CA ARG A 116 -3.67 -9.14 -11.16
C ARG A 116 -4.73 -8.48 -10.27
N ASP A 117 -5.71 -7.85 -10.92
CA ASP A 117 -6.94 -7.39 -10.27
C ASP A 117 -7.67 -8.58 -9.63
N ARG A 118 -8.10 -8.43 -8.38
CA ARG A 118 -8.77 -9.47 -7.61
C ARG A 118 -9.60 -8.89 -6.48
N ARG A 119 -10.50 -9.70 -5.93
CA ARG A 119 -11.19 -9.40 -4.68
C ARG A 119 -10.49 -10.08 -3.52
N LEU A 120 -10.40 -9.38 -2.40
CA LEU A 120 -9.92 -9.90 -1.13
C LEU A 120 -11.05 -9.82 -0.10
N THR A 121 -11.17 -10.85 0.72
CA THR A 121 -12.04 -10.85 1.89
C THR A 121 -11.21 -10.47 3.10
N LEU A 122 -11.62 -9.44 3.83
CA LEU A 122 -10.93 -9.02 5.04
C LEU A 122 -11.31 -9.92 6.22
N THR A 123 -10.40 -10.03 7.18
CA THR A 123 -10.70 -10.58 8.51
C THR A 123 -11.79 -9.77 9.20
N GLU A 124 -12.39 -10.32 10.26
CA GLU A 124 -13.37 -9.59 11.07
C GLU A 124 -12.77 -8.29 11.63
N TRP A 125 -11.56 -8.37 12.19
CA TRP A 125 -10.81 -7.21 12.66
C TRP A 125 -10.55 -6.20 11.53
N GLY A 126 -10.09 -6.67 10.37
CA GLY A 126 -9.83 -5.81 9.23
C GLY A 126 -11.09 -5.09 8.72
N SER A 127 -12.21 -5.80 8.70
CA SER A 127 -13.53 -5.25 8.36
C SER A 127 -13.93 -4.14 9.35
N SER A 128 -13.73 -4.34 10.64
CA SER A 128 -14.01 -3.34 11.68
C SER A 128 -13.16 -2.08 11.53
N VAL A 129 -11.85 -2.22 11.28
CA VAL A 129 -10.92 -1.11 11.06
C VAL A 129 -11.32 -0.25 9.85
N VAL A 130 -11.60 -0.89 8.71
CA VAL A 130 -11.95 -0.19 7.46
C VAL A 130 -13.31 0.52 7.59
N ARG A 131 -14.29 -0.10 8.25
CA ARG A 131 -15.60 0.52 8.55
C ARG A 131 -15.44 1.73 9.45
N THR A 132 -14.67 1.62 10.54
CA THR A 132 -14.44 2.73 11.47
C THR A 132 -13.79 3.92 10.77
N ARG A 133 -12.75 3.68 9.96
CA ARG A 133 -12.07 4.74 9.22
C ARG A 133 -12.93 5.39 8.13
N SER A 134 -13.68 4.58 7.37
CA SER A 134 -14.56 5.11 6.32
C SER A 134 -15.69 5.97 6.92
N ARG A 135 -16.25 5.60 8.08
CA ARG A 135 -17.19 6.43 8.85
C ARG A 135 -16.53 7.74 9.31
N ALA A 136 -15.35 7.68 9.92
CA ALA A 136 -14.62 8.87 10.36
C ALA A 136 -14.37 9.87 9.21
N ARG A 137 -13.97 9.38 8.03
CA ARG A 137 -13.81 10.23 6.82
C ARG A 137 -15.11 10.87 6.34
N ARG A 138 -16.24 10.14 6.39
CA ARG A 138 -17.57 10.71 6.05
C ARG A 138 -17.96 11.82 7.03
N VAL A 139 -17.69 11.66 8.33
CA VAL A 139 -17.98 12.68 9.35
C VAL A 139 -17.11 13.93 9.15
N VAL A 140 -15.81 13.77 8.90
CA VAL A 140 -14.90 14.89 8.63
C VAL A 140 -15.27 15.63 7.34
N SER A 141 -15.65 14.90 6.28
CA SER A 141 -16.12 15.52 5.02
C SER A 141 -17.39 16.37 5.24
N ARG A 142 -18.35 15.89 6.03
CA ARG A 142 -19.57 16.64 6.39
C ARG A 142 -19.27 17.89 7.22
N HIS A 143 -18.37 17.80 8.20
CA HIS A 143 -17.98 18.95 9.02
C HIS A 143 -17.12 19.97 8.24
N GLY A 144 -16.29 19.51 7.29
CA GLY A 144 -15.54 20.39 6.39
C GLY A 144 -16.44 21.09 5.37
N ALA A 145 -17.50 20.43 4.89
CA ALA A 145 -18.53 21.05 4.05
C ALA A 145 -19.37 22.07 4.85
N ALA A 146 -19.79 21.74 6.07
CA ALA A 146 -20.53 22.65 6.95
C ALA A 146 -19.72 23.92 7.32
N ARG A 147 -18.41 23.78 7.58
CA ARG A 147 -17.52 24.94 7.81
C ARG A 147 -17.36 25.83 6.58
N ARG A 148 -17.33 25.26 5.38
CA ARG A 148 -17.29 26.05 4.13
C ARG A 148 -18.59 26.80 3.86
N LEU A 149 -19.73 26.23 4.26
CA LEU A 149 -21.04 26.90 4.14
C LEU A 149 -21.20 28.06 5.14
N HIS A 150 -20.62 27.97 6.34
CA HIS A 150 -20.61 29.10 7.28
C HIS A 150 -19.59 30.19 6.93
N ALA A 151 -18.46 29.86 6.32
CA ALA A 151 -17.47 30.84 5.87
C ALA A 151 -17.91 31.63 4.61
N GLY A 152 -18.92 31.17 3.88
CA GLY A 152 -19.45 31.83 2.68
C GLY A 152 -20.59 32.83 2.93
N ARG A 153 -21.04 33.02 4.18
CA ARG A 153 -22.17 33.91 4.53
C ARG A 153 -21.75 35.25 5.16
N ALA A 154 -20.45 35.53 5.19
CA ALA A 154 -19.90 36.81 5.63
C ALA A 154 -19.19 37.50 4.45
N ARG A 155 -19.97 37.95 3.47
CA ARG A 155 -19.61 39.00 2.50
C ARG A 155 -20.84 39.80 2.15
#